data_AF-A0A414QEY7-F1
#
_entry.id   AF-A0A414QEY7-F1
#
_cell.length_a   1.000
_cell.length_b   1.000
_cell.length_c   1.000
_cell.angle_alpha   90.00
_cell.angle_beta   90.00
_cell.angle_gamma   90.00
#
_symmetry.space_group_name_H-M   'P 1'
#
loop_
_entity.id
_entity.type
_entity.pdbx_description
1 polymer ?
#
loop_
_entity_poly.entity_id
_entity_poly.type
_entity_poly.pdbx_seq_one_letter_code
_entity_poly.pdbx_strand_id
1 'polypeptide(L)'
;EMFVANTTGTSSADRIEGMIKNTIYGIIAAKTCGIANPTVGILNVDGARQTEKALKELQENGYDITFAESARADGGCVMRGNDVLQGTPDIMVTDSLTGNIMVKMLSSAATGGSFEATGYGYGPGIGEGYEQLVMIVSRASGAPVIAGAIRYAAQLVRNKVFEVAKAEFAAAKKAGLKEILDARKAAAKPAAAEEDVKEPPKEIVTAQIAGIEVMDLEDAVKALWKINIYAESGMGCTGPIIRVSDANLEKAHEELKKAGYIN
;
A
#
# COMPACT_ATOMS: atom_id res chain seq x y z
N GLU A 1 1.20 -17.64 7.30
CA GLU A 1 1.31 -17.44 5.83
C GLU A 1 0.90 -16.01 5.56
N MET A 2 1.49 -15.34 4.58
CA MET A 2 1.16 -13.95 4.24
C MET A 2 0.62 -13.89 2.82
N PHE A 3 -0.50 -13.20 2.63
CA PHE A 3 -1.09 -12.86 1.35
C PHE A 3 -0.43 -11.60 0.81
N VAL A 4 -0.12 -11.58 -0.49
CA VAL A 4 0.39 -10.38 -1.17
C VAL A 4 -0.72 -9.86 -2.07
N ALA A 5 -1.11 -8.60 -1.89
CA ALA A 5 -2.23 -7.99 -2.59
C ALA A 5 -1.78 -6.69 -3.30
N ASN A 6 -1.44 -6.67 -4.57
CA ASN A 6 -1.62 -7.70 -5.60
C ASN A 6 -0.28 -8.23 -6.12
N THR A 7 -0.29 -9.42 -6.73
CA THR A 7 0.87 -10.13 -7.30
C THR A 7 0.87 -10.14 -8.83
N THR A 8 -0.30 -10.06 -9.47
CA THR A 8 -0.42 -10.05 -10.94
C THR A 8 -1.76 -9.46 -11.37
N GLY A 9 -1.80 -8.90 -12.57
CA GLY A 9 -2.98 -8.19 -13.09
C GLY A 9 -3.16 -6.80 -12.47
N THR A 10 -4.24 -6.12 -12.85
CA THR A 10 -4.42 -4.69 -12.58
C THR A 10 -5.85 -4.42 -12.11
N SER A 11 -5.99 -3.88 -10.89
CA SER A 11 -7.29 -3.55 -10.27
C SER A 11 -7.78 -2.14 -10.62
N SER A 12 -6.86 -1.26 -11.02
CA SER A 12 -7.11 0.05 -11.61
C SER A 12 -5.87 0.52 -12.38
N ALA A 13 -6.06 1.39 -13.37
CA ALA A 13 -4.97 2.11 -14.02
C ALA A 13 -4.32 3.16 -13.10
N ASP A 14 -5.05 3.64 -12.08
CA ASP A 14 -4.50 4.47 -11.01
C ASP A 14 -3.91 3.57 -9.91
N ARG A 15 -2.64 3.81 -9.56
CA ARG A 15 -1.89 2.95 -8.63
C ARG A 15 -2.54 2.86 -7.25
N ILE A 16 -2.89 4.00 -6.67
CA ILE A 16 -3.39 4.08 -5.29
C ILE A 16 -4.83 3.55 -5.20
N GLU A 17 -5.70 3.85 -6.18
CA GLU A 17 -7.01 3.19 -6.31
C GLU A 17 -6.82 1.68 -6.44
N GLY A 18 -5.84 1.26 -7.24
CA GLY A 18 -5.43 -0.14 -7.35
C GLY A 18 -5.09 -0.74 -5.99
N MET A 19 -4.24 -0.08 -5.21
CA MET A 19 -3.85 -0.52 -3.87
C MET A 19 -5.03 -0.57 -2.89
N ILE A 20 -5.93 0.42 -2.90
CA ILE A 20 -7.14 0.42 -2.07
C ILE A 20 -8.04 -0.77 -2.42
N LYS A 21 -8.26 -1.04 -3.72
CA LYS A 21 -9.01 -2.21 -4.17
C LYS A 21 -8.31 -3.52 -3.81
N ASN A 22 -6.98 -3.56 -3.95
CA ASN A 22 -6.17 -4.72 -3.59
C ASN A 22 -6.34 -5.08 -2.11
N THR A 23 -6.47 -4.10 -1.21
CA THR A 23 -6.77 -4.35 0.21
C THR A 23 -8.02 -5.19 0.37
N ILE A 24 -9.12 -4.78 -0.27
CA ILE A 24 -10.41 -5.50 -0.19
C ILE A 24 -10.27 -6.91 -0.79
N TYR A 25 -9.54 -7.04 -1.90
CA TYR A 25 -9.31 -8.34 -2.54
C TYR A 25 -8.48 -9.27 -1.65
N GLY A 26 -7.45 -8.74 -0.98
CA GLY A 26 -6.66 -9.46 0.02
C GLY A 26 -7.51 -9.91 1.21
N ILE A 27 -8.39 -9.04 1.72
CA ILE A 27 -9.32 -9.36 2.83
C ILE A 27 -10.24 -10.50 2.42
N ILE A 28 -10.84 -10.43 1.23
CA ILE A 28 -11.69 -11.51 0.68
C ILE A 28 -10.91 -12.83 0.63
N ALA A 29 -9.70 -12.81 0.07
CA ALA A 29 -8.85 -13.99 -0.05
C ALA A 29 -8.51 -14.60 1.32
N ALA A 30 -8.07 -13.78 2.28
CA ALA A 30 -7.67 -14.22 3.60
C ALA A 30 -8.86 -14.75 4.42
N LYS A 31 -10.00 -14.04 4.40
CA LYS A 31 -11.26 -14.50 5.04
C LYS A 31 -11.73 -15.82 4.46
N THR A 32 -11.68 -15.97 3.14
CA THR A 32 -12.02 -17.23 2.48
C THR A 32 -11.07 -18.36 2.89
N CYS A 33 -9.81 -18.07 3.23
CA CYS A 33 -8.86 -19.06 3.73
C CYS A 33 -8.98 -19.36 5.23
N GLY A 34 -9.95 -18.76 5.92
CA GLY A 34 -10.24 -19.04 7.33
C GLY A 34 -9.64 -18.04 8.32
N ILE A 35 -9.03 -16.93 7.85
CA ILE A 35 -8.58 -15.85 8.72
C ILE A 35 -9.75 -14.89 8.92
N ALA A 36 -10.48 -15.01 10.03
CA ALA A 36 -11.72 -14.26 10.26
C ALA A 36 -11.52 -12.73 10.22
N ASN A 37 -10.49 -12.23 10.91
CA ASN A 37 -10.14 -10.81 11.00
C ASN A 37 -8.69 -10.62 10.56
N PRO A 38 -8.43 -10.64 9.24
CA PRO A 38 -7.06 -10.57 8.74
C PRO A 38 -6.48 -9.17 8.96
N THR A 39 -5.22 -9.14 9.36
CA THR A 39 -4.47 -7.90 9.55
C THR A 39 -3.91 -7.39 8.22
N VAL A 40 -3.97 -6.07 8.01
CA VAL A 40 -3.55 -5.40 6.78
C VAL A 40 -2.33 -4.53 7.04
N GLY A 41 -1.29 -4.75 6.24
CA GLY A 41 -0.13 -3.85 6.12
C GLY A 41 0.00 -3.34 4.69
N ILE A 42 0.53 -2.14 4.52
CA ILE A 42 0.73 -1.48 3.22
C ILE A 42 2.23 -1.38 2.99
N LEU A 43 2.76 -2.03 1.97
CA LEU A 43 4.17 -1.91 1.62
C LEU A 43 4.49 -0.45 1.30
N ASN A 44 5.61 0.04 1.83
CA ASN A 44 6.09 1.41 1.65
C ASN A 44 6.62 1.66 0.23
N VAL A 45 5.71 1.65 -0.75
CA VAL A 45 5.89 2.04 -2.15
C VAL A 45 5.16 3.36 -2.41
N ASP A 46 5.42 4.02 -3.53
CA ASP A 46 4.76 5.31 -3.83
C ASP A 46 3.24 5.14 -3.82
N GLY A 47 2.58 6.03 -3.08
CA GLY A 47 1.13 5.97 -2.88
C GLY A 47 0.69 5.34 -1.56
N ALA A 48 1.62 4.77 -0.78
CA ALA A 48 1.30 4.03 0.43
C ALA A 48 0.56 4.89 1.47
N ARG A 49 0.95 6.16 1.67
CA ARG A 49 0.30 7.05 2.64
C ARG A 49 -1.07 7.51 2.16
N GLN A 50 -1.24 7.79 0.87
CA GLN A 50 -2.55 8.12 0.32
C GLN A 50 -3.49 6.90 0.40
N THR A 51 -2.97 5.68 0.17
CA THR A 51 -3.71 4.44 0.42
C THR A 51 -4.07 4.29 1.89
N GLU A 52 -3.12 4.50 2.81
CA GLU A 52 -3.35 4.44 4.27
C GLU A 52 -4.49 5.39 4.68
N LYS A 53 -4.43 6.65 4.23
CA LYS A 53 -5.44 7.67 4.56
C LYS A 53 -6.82 7.27 4.05
N ALA A 54 -6.92 6.83 2.80
CA ALA A 54 -8.19 6.39 2.21
C ALA A 54 -8.77 5.15 2.90
N LEU A 55 -7.92 4.21 3.34
CA LEU A 55 -8.36 3.02 4.05
C LEU A 55 -8.79 3.33 5.49
N LYS A 56 -8.14 4.29 6.17
CA LYS A 56 -8.58 4.78 7.47
C LYS A 56 -9.93 5.49 7.39
N GLU A 57 -10.13 6.33 6.36
CA GLU A 57 -11.45 6.95 6.10
C GLU A 57 -12.53 5.88 5.84
N LEU A 58 -12.21 4.85 5.04
CA LEU A 58 -13.11 3.73 4.80
C LEU A 58 -13.44 2.96 6.10
N GLN A 59 -12.45 2.80 6.98
CA GLN A 59 -12.61 2.18 8.29
C GLN A 59 -13.51 3.02 9.21
N GLU A 60 -13.29 4.34 9.28
CA GLU A 60 -14.11 5.29 10.04
C GLU A 60 -15.56 5.31 9.55
N ASN A 61 -15.78 5.12 8.25
CA ASN A 61 -17.10 4.96 7.64
C ASN A 61 -17.75 3.59 7.90
N GLY A 62 -17.10 2.71 8.67
CA GLY A 62 -17.67 1.46 9.17
C GLY A 62 -17.32 0.20 8.38
N TYR A 63 -16.30 0.24 7.51
CA TYR A 63 -15.73 -0.99 6.95
C TYR A 63 -14.74 -1.61 7.93
N ASP A 64 -14.86 -2.91 8.18
CA ASP A 64 -14.02 -3.61 9.15
C ASP A 64 -12.63 -3.92 8.58
N ILE A 65 -11.66 -3.09 8.94
CA ILE A 65 -10.23 -3.29 8.65
C ILE A 65 -9.48 -3.36 9.98
N THR A 66 -8.67 -4.40 10.15
CA THR A 66 -7.66 -4.46 11.21
C THR A 66 -6.30 -4.14 10.61
N PHE A 67 -5.67 -3.05 11.02
CA PHE A 67 -4.32 -2.72 10.57
C PHE A 67 -3.27 -3.47 11.40
N ALA A 68 -2.30 -4.06 10.74
CA ALA A 68 -1.10 -4.59 11.38
C ALA A 68 -0.21 -3.43 11.84
N GLU A 69 0.63 -3.69 12.84
CA GLU A 69 1.58 -2.73 13.38
C GLU A 69 3.01 -3.20 13.10
N SER A 70 3.81 -2.36 12.44
CA SER A 70 5.23 -2.65 12.21
C SER A 70 5.97 -2.78 13.54
N ALA A 71 6.91 -3.71 13.63
CA ALA A 71 7.68 -3.99 14.85
C ALA A 71 8.71 -2.88 15.22
N ARG A 72 8.63 -1.71 14.59
CA ARG A 72 9.56 -0.59 14.79
C ARG A 72 9.04 0.41 15.81
N ALA A 73 9.93 1.25 16.32
CA ALA A 73 9.62 2.24 17.34
C ALA A 73 8.57 3.29 16.92
N ASP A 74 8.47 3.60 15.62
CA ASP A 74 7.48 4.51 15.03
C ASP A 74 6.20 3.80 14.56
N GLY A 75 6.15 2.47 14.62
CA GLY A 75 4.95 1.66 14.39
C GLY A 75 4.24 1.91 13.05
N GLY A 76 2.92 1.71 13.08
CA GLY A 76 2.02 2.00 11.97
C GLY A 76 1.86 0.85 10.98
N CYS A 77 0.91 1.03 10.06
CA CYS A 77 0.54 0.01 9.08
C CYS A 77 1.30 0.08 7.76
N VAL A 78 2.22 1.04 7.62
CA VAL A 78 3.14 1.15 6.48
C VAL A 78 4.39 0.30 6.75
N MET A 79 4.55 -0.72 5.93
CA MET A 79 5.45 -1.86 6.11
C MET A 79 6.69 -1.77 5.23
N ARG A 80 7.78 -2.42 5.67
CA ARG A 80 9.08 -2.45 4.97
C ARG A 80 9.47 -3.86 4.58
N GLY A 81 10.62 -3.97 3.92
CA GLY A 81 11.22 -5.26 3.58
C GLY A 81 11.36 -6.21 4.78
N ASN A 82 11.71 -5.72 5.97
CA ASN A 82 11.79 -6.59 7.15
C ASN A 82 10.41 -7.14 7.57
N ASP A 83 9.37 -6.30 7.54
CA ASP A 83 7.99 -6.72 7.85
C ASP A 83 7.47 -7.74 6.81
N VAL A 84 7.87 -7.60 5.54
CA VAL A 84 7.60 -8.58 4.48
C VAL A 84 8.23 -9.93 4.82
N LEU A 85 9.51 -9.94 5.21
CA LEU A 85 10.23 -11.18 5.51
C LEU A 85 9.74 -11.86 6.80
N GLN A 86 9.29 -11.06 7.77
CA GLN A 86 8.70 -11.56 9.01
C GLN A 86 7.26 -12.04 8.82
N GLY A 87 6.60 -11.61 7.75
CA GLY A 87 5.16 -11.85 7.55
C GLY A 87 4.33 -11.12 8.61
N THR A 88 4.68 -9.87 8.91
CA THR A 88 4.06 -9.07 9.97
C THR A 88 2.53 -8.94 9.81
N PRO A 89 1.98 -8.58 8.63
CA PRO A 89 0.55 -8.66 8.39
C PRO A 89 0.13 -10.01 7.80
N ASP A 90 -1.14 -10.35 7.94
CA ASP A 90 -1.76 -11.42 7.15
C ASP A 90 -1.82 -11.02 5.66
N ILE A 91 -2.05 -9.73 5.37
CA ILE A 91 -2.16 -9.18 4.01
C ILE A 91 -1.16 -8.04 3.84
N MET A 92 -0.21 -8.20 2.92
CA MET A 92 0.71 -7.16 2.46
C MET A 92 0.20 -6.52 1.17
N VAL A 93 -0.30 -5.29 1.28
CA VAL A 93 -0.83 -4.51 0.16
C VAL A 93 0.29 -3.81 -0.59
N THR A 94 0.29 -3.90 -1.92
CA THR A 94 1.28 -3.29 -2.80
C THR A 94 0.72 -3.06 -4.20
N ASP A 95 1.43 -2.31 -5.03
CA ASP A 95 1.13 -2.19 -6.45
C ASP A 95 1.47 -3.50 -7.20
N SER A 96 0.84 -3.68 -8.35
CA SER A 96 0.94 -4.93 -9.11
C SER A 96 2.36 -5.26 -9.58
N LEU A 97 3.20 -4.27 -9.90
CA LEU A 97 4.54 -4.52 -10.41
C LEU A 97 5.47 -4.94 -9.28
N THR A 98 5.44 -4.19 -8.17
CA THR A 98 6.23 -4.52 -6.98
C THR A 98 5.84 -5.89 -6.42
N GLY A 99 4.55 -6.17 -6.28
CA GLY A 99 4.10 -7.47 -5.80
C GLY A 99 4.45 -8.63 -6.74
N ASN A 100 4.48 -8.41 -8.06
CA ASN A 100 4.93 -9.42 -9.02
C ASN A 100 6.41 -9.77 -8.84
N ILE A 101 7.27 -8.75 -8.71
CA ILE A 101 8.70 -8.93 -8.46
C ILE A 101 8.90 -9.62 -7.12
N MET A 102 8.22 -9.14 -6.07
CA MET A 102 8.35 -9.66 -4.71
C MET A 102 8.01 -11.15 -4.63
N VAL A 103 6.87 -11.57 -5.18
CA VAL A 103 6.49 -13.00 -5.17
C VAL A 103 7.50 -13.85 -5.93
N LYS A 104 7.98 -13.39 -7.09
CA LYS A 104 8.99 -14.13 -7.86
C LYS A 104 10.29 -14.27 -7.09
N MET A 105 10.78 -13.18 -6.50
CA MET A 105 12.00 -13.20 -5.70
C MET A 105 11.88 -14.14 -4.51
N LEU A 106 10.80 -14.01 -3.72
CA LEU A 106 10.58 -14.87 -2.54
C LEU A 106 10.41 -16.33 -2.92
N SER A 107 9.68 -16.61 -3.99
CA SER A 107 9.39 -17.97 -4.44
C SER A 107 10.60 -18.69 -5.05
N SER A 108 11.53 -17.96 -5.65
CA SER A 108 12.72 -18.50 -6.32
C SER A 108 14.03 -18.28 -5.57
N ALA A 109 14.00 -17.65 -4.38
CA ALA A 109 15.19 -17.32 -3.59
C ALA A 109 16.08 -18.55 -3.33
N ALA A 110 15.48 -19.69 -2.97
CA ALA A 110 16.21 -20.92 -2.67
C ALA A 110 16.80 -21.63 -3.91
N THR A 111 16.41 -21.22 -5.12
CA THR A 111 16.85 -21.84 -6.39
C THR A 111 17.80 -20.95 -7.18
N GLY A 112 18.21 -19.82 -6.61
CA GLY A 112 19.00 -18.80 -7.30
C GLY A 112 18.26 -18.16 -8.50
N GLY A 113 16.93 -18.16 -8.48
CA GLY A 113 16.10 -17.57 -9.55
C GLY A 113 15.79 -18.49 -10.72
N SER A 114 16.26 -19.75 -10.71
CA SER A 114 16.07 -20.68 -11.82
C SER A 114 14.61 -21.14 -12.00
N PHE A 115 13.90 -21.38 -10.89
CA PHE A 115 12.48 -21.69 -10.86
C PHE A 115 11.88 -21.35 -9.49
N GLU A 116 10.57 -21.21 -9.43
CA GLU A 116 9.80 -20.95 -8.22
C GLU A 116 9.59 -22.27 -7.45
N ALA A 117 10.13 -22.36 -6.23
CA ALA A 117 10.12 -23.56 -5.40
C ALA A 117 9.19 -23.48 -4.18
N THR A 118 8.75 -22.28 -3.79
CA THR A 118 7.90 -22.06 -2.61
C THR A 118 6.73 -21.11 -2.93
N GLY A 119 5.55 -21.35 -2.34
CA GLY A 119 4.39 -20.48 -2.51
C GLY A 119 3.19 -21.16 -3.18
N TYR A 120 2.20 -20.33 -3.53
CA TYR A 120 0.85 -20.77 -3.89
C TYR A 120 0.37 -20.25 -5.26
N GLY A 121 1.32 -19.91 -6.13
CA GLY A 121 1.03 -19.28 -7.43
C GLY A 121 0.56 -17.83 -7.28
N TYR A 122 -0.21 -17.37 -8.25
CA TYR A 122 -0.68 -16.00 -8.38
C TYR A 122 -2.20 -15.99 -8.46
N GLY A 123 -2.86 -15.26 -7.56
CA GLY A 123 -4.31 -15.17 -7.51
C GLY A 123 -4.84 -15.31 -6.09
N PRO A 124 -6.16 -15.47 -5.93
CA PRO A 124 -7.17 -15.57 -6.99
C PRO A 124 -7.41 -14.27 -7.76
N GLY A 125 -7.91 -14.40 -8.99
CA GLY A 125 -8.53 -13.29 -9.70
C GLY A 125 -9.84 -12.87 -9.01
N ILE A 126 -9.79 -11.80 -8.22
CA ILE A 126 -10.96 -11.24 -7.53
C ILE A 126 -11.39 -9.96 -8.23
N GLY A 127 -12.68 -9.86 -8.54
CA GLY A 127 -13.31 -8.69 -9.11
C GLY A 127 -14.78 -8.67 -8.74
N GLU A 128 -15.39 -7.49 -8.75
CA GLU A 128 -16.81 -7.37 -8.50
C GLU A 128 -17.60 -8.03 -9.65
N GLY A 129 -18.59 -8.87 -9.29
CA GLY A 129 -19.41 -9.60 -10.26
C GLY A 129 -18.71 -10.80 -10.91
N TYR A 130 -17.50 -11.17 -10.46
CA TYR A 130 -16.84 -12.37 -10.96
C TYR A 130 -17.54 -13.62 -10.43
N GLU A 131 -17.76 -14.58 -11.31
CA GLU A 131 -18.36 -15.89 -10.98
C GLU A 131 -17.45 -17.07 -11.34
N GLN A 132 -16.28 -16.78 -11.91
CA GLN A 132 -15.30 -17.78 -12.33
C GLN A 132 -13.98 -17.57 -11.59
N LEU A 133 -13.45 -18.66 -11.05
CA LEU A 133 -12.21 -18.63 -10.27
C LEU A 133 -11.05 -18.84 -11.23
N VAL A 134 -10.20 -17.82 -11.35
CA VAL A 134 -8.98 -17.90 -12.15
C VAL A 134 -7.77 -17.86 -11.23
N MET A 135 -6.92 -18.88 -11.37
CA MET A 135 -5.62 -18.98 -10.70
C MET A 135 -4.54 -19.01 -11.78
N ILE A 136 -3.44 -18.32 -11.53
CA ILE A 136 -2.33 -18.20 -12.48
C ILE A 136 -1.09 -18.83 -11.84
N VAL A 137 -0.28 -19.50 -12.65
CA VAL A 137 1.06 -19.95 -12.29
C VAL A 137 2.05 -19.42 -13.33
N SER A 138 3.29 -19.22 -12.92
CA SER A 138 4.37 -18.85 -13.83
C SER A 138 4.80 -20.08 -14.64
N ARG A 139 5.34 -19.85 -15.83
CA ARG A 139 6.02 -20.91 -16.60
C ARG A 139 7.20 -21.51 -15.84
N ALA A 140 7.80 -20.72 -14.94
CA ALA A 140 8.88 -21.14 -14.06
C ALA A 140 8.39 -21.74 -12.72
N SER A 141 7.08 -21.94 -12.54
CA SER A 141 6.55 -22.57 -11.33
C SER A 141 6.90 -24.05 -11.27
N GLY A 142 7.70 -24.43 -10.26
CA GLY A 142 8.00 -25.82 -9.98
C GLY A 142 6.81 -26.59 -9.40
N ALA A 143 6.90 -27.91 -9.37
CA ALA A 143 5.85 -28.79 -8.84
C ALA A 143 5.33 -28.40 -7.43
N PRO A 144 6.17 -27.96 -6.47
CA PRO A 144 5.67 -27.53 -5.16
C PRO A 144 4.73 -26.32 -5.23
N VAL A 145 5.04 -25.34 -6.09
CA VAL A 145 4.22 -24.12 -6.26
C VAL A 145 2.91 -24.43 -6.95
N ILE A 146 2.94 -25.32 -7.96
CA ILE A 146 1.73 -25.81 -8.62
C ILE A 146 0.83 -26.54 -7.62
N ALA A 147 1.40 -27.40 -6.77
CA ALA A 147 0.65 -28.08 -5.72
C ALA A 147 0.04 -27.10 -4.70
N GLY A 148 0.80 -26.06 -4.32
CA GLY A 148 0.29 -24.95 -3.51
C GLY A 148 -0.90 -24.27 -4.17
N ALA A 149 -0.77 -23.85 -5.44
CA ALA A 149 -1.84 -23.19 -6.18
C ALA A 149 -3.13 -24.04 -6.25
N ILE A 150 -3.00 -25.36 -6.46
CA ILE A 150 -4.15 -26.27 -6.47
C ILE A 150 -4.81 -26.35 -5.08
N ARG A 151 -4.02 -26.45 -4.01
CA ARG A 151 -4.55 -26.45 -2.62
C ARG A 151 -5.28 -25.15 -2.32
N TYR A 152 -4.69 -24.02 -2.70
CA TYR A 152 -5.27 -22.71 -2.50
C TYR A 152 -6.60 -22.58 -3.27
N ALA A 153 -6.64 -22.99 -4.54
CA ALA A 153 -7.87 -23.05 -5.33
C ALA A 153 -8.95 -23.91 -4.65
N ALA A 154 -8.58 -25.09 -4.14
CA ALA A 154 -9.50 -25.98 -3.46
C ALA A 154 -10.08 -25.37 -2.17
N GLN A 155 -9.27 -24.62 -1.40
CA GLN A 155 -9.75 -23.88 -0.22
C GLN A 155 -10.75 -22.79 -0.62
N LEU A 156 -10.42 -21.99 -1.65
CA LEU A 156 -11.28 -20.92 -2.14
C LEU A 156 -12.64 -21.42 -2.61
N VAL A 157 -12.67 -22.54 -3.35
CA VAL A 157 -13.92 -23.17 -3.82
C VAL A 157 -14.72 -23.72 -2.64
N ARG A 158 -14.07 -24.48 -1.74
CA ARG A 158 -14.72 -25.10 -0.58
C ARG A 158 -15.38 -24.06 0.32
N ASN A 159 -14.71 -22.93 0.51
CA ASN A 159 -15.17 -21.84 1.38
C ASN A 159 -15.93 -20.75 0.60
N LYS A 160 -16.31 -21.04 -0.65
CA LYS A 160 -17.20 -20.24 -1.47
C LYS A 160 -16.76 -18.78 -1.62
N VAL A 161 -15.56 -18.56 -2.15
CA VAL A 161 -14.95 -17.24 -2.35
C VAL A 161 -15.90 -16.17 -2.89
N PHE A 162 -16.82 -16.51 -3.80
CA PHE A 162 -17.77 -15.55 -4.38
C PHE A 162 -18.85 -15.07 -3.41
N GLU A 163 -19.28 -15.91 -2.46
CA GLU A 163 -20.21 -15.50 -1.40
C GLU A 163 -19.51 -14.50 -0.45
N VAL A 164 -18.27 -14.81 -0.05
CA VAL A 164 -17.43 -13.92 0.77
C VAL A 164 -17.16 -12.60 0.03
N ALA A 165 -16.79 -12.66 -1.25
CA ALA A 165 -16.54 -11.48 -2.07
C ALA A 165 -17.76 -10.56 -2.15
N LYS A 166 -18.95 -11.12 -2.41
CA LYS A 166 -20.21 -10.35 -2.47
C LYS A 166 -20.48 -9.63 -1.15
N ALA A 167 -20.27 -10.29 -0.01
CA ALA A 167 -20.45 -9.69 1.31
C ALA A 167 -19.47 -8.54 1.57
N GLU A 168 -18.17 -8.75 1.29
CA GLU A 168 -17.13 -7.72 1.48
C GLU A 168 -17.32 -6.52 0.55
N PHE A 169 -17.69 -6.75 -0.72
CA PHE A 169 -18.01 -5.64 -1.64
C PHE A 169 -19.22 -4.84 -1.18
N ALA A 170 -20.27 -5.51 -0.67
CA ALA A 170 -21.43 -4.82 -0.13
C ALA A 170 -21.06 -3.98 1.11
N ALA A 171 -20.21 -4.50 2.00
CA ALA A 171 -19.72 -3.78 3.17
C ALA A 171 -18.86 -2.57 2.78
N ALA A 172 -17.91 -2.73 1.86
CA ALA A 172 -17.07 -1.64 1.39
C ALA A 172 -17.88 -0.54 0.66
N LYS A 173 -18.90 -0.93 -0.12
CA LYS A 173 -19.84 0.03 -0.74
C LYS A 173 -20.65 0.79 0.29
N LYS A 174 -21.14 0.11 1.33
CA LYS A 174 -21.88 0.74 2.42
C LYS A 174 -21.04 1.77 3.17
N ALA A 175 -19.73 1.54 3.27
CA ALA A 175 -18.76 2.46 3.86
C ALA A 175 -18.26 3.57 2.91
N GLY A 176 -18.85 3.70 1.71
CA GLY A 176 -18.56 4.81 0.81
C GLY A 176 -17.28 4.66 -0.02
N LEU A 177 -16.85 3.44 -0.34
CA LEU A 177 -15.64 3.20 -1.15
C LEU A 177 -15.63 4.01 -2.45
N LYS A 178 -16.78 4.12 -3.14
CA LYS A 178 -16.84 4.81 -4.42
C LYS A 178 -16.57 6.30 -4.25
N GLU A 179 -17.17 6.90 -3.24
CA GLU A 179 -17.06 8.31 -2.90
C GLU A 179 -15.62 8.67 -2.54
N ILE A 180 -14.94 7.83 -1.75
CA ILE A 180 -13.51 7.99 -1.40
C ILE A 180 -12.63 7.95 -2.66
N LEU A 181 -12.88 6.99 -3.55
CA LEU A 181 -12.12 6.86 -4.80
C LEU A 181 -12.34 8.04 -5.75
N ASP A 182 -13.58 8.52 -5.88
CA ASP A 182 -13.95 9.65 -6.74
C ASP A 182 -13.40 10.97 -6.19
N ALA A 183 -13.50 11.21 -4.88
CA ALA A 183 -12.94 12.38 -4.21
C ALA A 183 -11.42 12.45 -4.40
N ARG A 184 -10.74 11.30 -4.27
CA ARG A 184 -9.30 11.22 -4.49
C ARG A 184 -8.91 11.52 -5.94
N LYS A 185 -9.63 10.96 -6.92
CA LYS A 185 -9.40 11.28 -8.34
C LYS A 185 -9.55 12.77 -8.64
N ALA A 186 -10.50 13.42 -7.99
CA ALA A 186 -10.69 14.87 -8.12
C ALA A 186 -9.52 15.66 -7.51
N ALA A 187 -9.00 15.22 -6.35
CA ALA A 187 -7.86 15.84 -5.68
C ALA A 187 -6.52 15.65 -6.42
N ALA A 188 -6.39 14.59 -7.22
CA ALA A 188 -5.19 14.30 -8.01
C ALA A 188 -5.06 15.14 -9.29
N LYS A 189 -6.01 16.03 -9.60
CA LYS A 189 -5.84 17.00 -10.70
C LYS A 189 -4.71 17.98 -10.35
N PRO A 190 -3.79 18.26 -11.28
CA PRO A 190 -2.65 19.12 -11.00
C PRO A 190 -3.14 20.49 -10.53
N ALA A 191 -2.73 20.87 -9.32
CA ALA A 191 -2.72 22.26 -8.91
C ALA A 191 -1.87 23.02 -9.92
N ALA A 192 -2.42 24.13 -10.41
CA ALA A 192 -1.88 24.90 -11.52
C ALA A 192 -0.42 25.33 -11.29
N ALA A 193 0.33 25.31 -12.40
CA ALA A 193 1.58 26.01 -12.70
C ALA A 193 2.63 26.08 -11.57
N GLU A 194 3.81 25.51 -11.85
CA GLU A 194 5.05 25.78 -11.12
C GLU A 194 5.21 27.28 -10.88
N GLU A 195 4.91 27.74 -9.67
CA GLU A 195 5.36 29.04 -9.20
C GLU A 195 6.86 28.92 -8.94
N ASP A 196 7.65 29.84 -9.52
CA ASP A 196 9.08 29.95 -9.28
C ASP A 196 9.30 30.46 -7.84
N VAL A 197 9.31 29.53 -6.88
CA VAL A 197 9.51 29.83 -5.46
C VAL A 197 11.00 29.99 -5.19
N LYS A 198 11.41 31.19 -4.80
CA LYS A 198 12.81 31.52 -4.51
C LYS A 198 13.27 30.83 -3.22
N GLU A 199 14.40 30.10 -3.31
CA GLU A 199 15.05 29.43 -2.17
C GLU A 199 15.39 30.46 -1.06
N PRO A 200 14.92 30.25 0.19
CA PRO A 200 15.27 31.07 1.35
C PRO A 200 16.77 31.02 1.66
N PRO A 201 17.31 31.95 2.47
CA PRO A 201 18.69 31.85 2.94
C PRO A 201 18.98 30.50 3.61
N LYS A 202 20.10 29.88 3.25
CA LYS A 202 20.50 28.57 3.80
C LYS A 202 20.56 28.59 5.32
N GLU A 203 19.89 27.64 5.94
CA GLU A 203 19.95 27.35 7.38
C GLU A 203 20.50 25.94 7.62
N ILE A 204 21.04 25.70 8.82
CA ILE A 204 21.48 24.35 9.20
C ILE A 204 20.25 23.51 9.53
N VAL A 205 20.02 22.47 8.72
CA VAL A 205 18.87 21.57 8.84
C VAL A 205 19.19 20.37 9.75
N THR A 206 18.91 20.52 11.05
CA THR A 206 19.16 19.52 12.10
C THR A 206 17.97 18.61 12.37
N ALA A 207 16.74 19.08 12.14
CA ALA A 207 15.52 18.32 12.38
C ALA A 207 15.06 17.58 11.11
N GLN A 208 14.30 16.51 11.30
CA GLN A 208 13.73 15.69 10.21
C GLN A 208 12.23 15.53 10.42
N ILE A 209 11.46 15.78 9.36
CA ILE A 209 10.03 15.52 9.26
C ILE A 209 9.85 14.33 8.33
N ALA A 210 9.32 13.23 8.87
CA ALA A 210 9.05 12.01 8.13
C ALA A 210 7.57 11.92 7.73
N GLY A 211 7.25 10.97 6.85
CA GLY A 211 5.86 10.70 6.46
C GLY A 211 5.41 11.43 5.19
N ILE A 212 6.36 11.99 4.44
CA ILE A 212 6.12 12.64 3.14
C ILE A 212 6.25 11.58 2.03
N GLU A 213 5.51 11.77 0.95
CA GLU A 213 5.57 10.91 -0.23
C GLU A 213 6.72 11.34 -1.16
N VAL A 214 7.36 10.38 -1.84
CA VAL A 214 8.55 10.64 -2.69
C VAL A 214 8.23 11.70 -3.75
N MET A 215 7.05 11.58 -4.37
CA MET A 215 6.61 12.48 -5.45
C MET A 215 6.26 13.88 -4.96
N ASP A 216 5.90 14.01 -3.68
CA ASP A 216 5.49 15.28 -3.08
C ASP A 216 6.67 16.02 -2.43
N LEU A 217 7.88 15.41 -2.39
CA LEU A 217 9.05 15.98 -1.72
C LEU A 217 9.39 17.39 -2.22
N GLU A 218 9.44 17.59 -3.53
CA GLU A 218 9.81 18.88 -4.11
C GLU A 218 8.74 19.94 -3.84
N ASP A 219 7.47 19.58 -3.96
CA ASP A 219 6.36 20.51 -3.72
C ASP A 219 6.20 20.84 -2.24
N ALA A 220 6.44 19.88 -1.35
CA ALA A 220 6.46 20.08 0.08
C ALA A 220 7.63 20.98 0.52
N VAL A 221 8.81 20.84 -0.10
CA VAL A 221 9.94 21.77 0.10
C VAL A 221 9.56 23.18 -0.38
N LYS A 222 8.98 23.30 -1.58
CA LYS A 222 8.52 24.59 -2.12
C LYS A 222 7.44 25.23 -1.24
N ALA A 223 6.53 24.45 -0.66
CA ALA A 223 5.51 24.96 0.27
C ALA A 223 6.14 25.63 1.50
N LEU A 224 7.22 25.04 2.05
CA LEU A 224 7.99 25.64 3.14
C LEU A 224 8.76 26.89 2.70
N TRP A 225 9.31 26.88 1.48
CA TRP A 225 9.97 28.06 0.93
C TRP A 225 9.02 29.24 0.73
N LYS A 226 7.73 29.00 0.40
CA LYS A 226 6.71 30.06 0.29
C LYS A 226 6.48 30.82 1.60
N ILE A 227 6.70 30.18 2.75
CA ILE A 227 6.64 30.80 4.07
C ILE A 227 8.02 31.22 4.60
N ASN A 228 9.02 31.25 3.72
CA ASN A 228 10.41 31.65 3.99
C ASN A 228 11.13 30.75 5.03
N ILE A 229 10.79 29.47 5.07
CA ILE A 229 11.49 28.45 5.87
C ILE A 229 12.44 27.67 4.97
N TYR A 230 13.72 27.63 5.32
CA TYR A 230 14.70 26.81 4.60
C TYR A 230 14.45 25.32 4.86
N ALA A 231 14.33 24.54 3.79
CA ALA A 231 14.06 23.11 3.84
C ALA A 231 14.82 22.37 2.75
N GLU A 232 15.29 21.16 3.06
CA GLU A 232 15.94 20.25 2.12
C GLU A 232 15.19 18.91 2.06
N SER A 233 15.00 18.35 0.87
CA SER A 233 14.50 16.98 0.71
C SER A 233 15.62 15.95 0.96
N GLY A 234 15.28 14.81 1.54
CA GLY A 234 16.24 13.71 1.72
C GLY A 234 15.56 12.34 1.82
N MET A 235 16.40 11.31 1.88
CA MET A 235 15.98 9.94 2.16
C MET A 235 16.49 9.55 3.54
N GLY A 236 15.56 9.44 4.49
CA GLY A 236 15.85 8.94 5.83
C GLY A 236 15.83 7.42 5.87
N CYS A 237 16.20 6.86 7.01
CA CYS A 237 16.03 5.43 7.28
C CYS A 237 14.58 4.99 7.04
N THR A 238 13.62 5.92 7.15
CA THR A 238 12.19 5.63 7.08
C THR A 238 11.50 5.83 5.74
N GLY A 239 12.21 6.34 4.74
CA GLY A 239 11.64 6.77 3.47
C GLY A 239 11.92 8.28 3.26
N PRO A 240 11.12 8.95 2.43
CA PRO A 240 11.26 10.38 2.18
C PRO A 240 11.14 11.20 3.46
N ILE A 241 12.05 12.17 3.62
CA ILE A 241 12.05 13.13 4.72
C ILE A 241 12.26 14.54 4.19
N ILE A 242 11.73 15.52 4.93
CA ILE A 242 12.12 16.93 4.81
C ILE A 242 12.98 17.29 6.01
N ARG A 243 14.06 18.01 5.76
CA ARG A 243 14.97 18.51 6.79
C ARG A 243 14.79 20.01 6.94
N VAL A 244 14.62 20.46 8.18
CA VAL A 244 14.46 21.87 8.56
C VAL A 244 15.33 22.19 9.78
N SER A 245 15.50 23.47 10.11
CA SER A 245 16.14 23.87 11.36
C SER A 245 15.22 23.57 12.56
N ASP A 246 15.80 23.27 13.73
CA ASP A 246 15.01 22.97 14.95
C ASP A 246 14.04 24.11 15.32
N ALA A 247 14.43 25.35 15.07
CA ALA A 247 13.61 26.54 15.33
C ALA A 247 12.35 26.61 14.46
N ASN A 248 12.36 25.96 13.29
CA ASN A 248 11.27 25.98 12.32
C ASN A 248 10.46 24.67 12.28
N LEU A 249 10.81 23.68 13.12
CA LEU A 249 10.20 22.36 13.12
C LEU A 249 8.68 22.40 13.31
N GLU A 250 8.18 23.09 14.34
CA GLU A 250 6.74 23.16 14.63
C GLU A 250 5.97 23.84 13.49
N LYS A 251 6.47 24.98 13.00
CA LYS A 251 5.83 25.72 11.89
C LYS A 251 5.83 24.93 10.59
N ALA A 252 6.94 24.25 10.29
CA ALA A 252 7.03 23.40 9.11
C ALA A 252 6.08 22.20 9.20
N HIS A 253 5.95 21.60 10.39
CA HIS A 253 5.02 20.50 10.61
C HIS A 253 3.55 20.95 10.47
N GLU A 254 3.19 22.12 10.99
CA GLU A 254 1.84 22.68 10.82
C GLU A 254 1.51 22.99 9.35
N GLU A 255 2.45 23.62 8.62
CA GLU A 255 2.22 23.97 7.22
C GLU A 255 2.12 22.72 6.34
N LEU A 256 3.02 21.74 6.51
CA LEU A 256 2.96 20.49 5.76
C LEU A 256 1.69 19.70 6.05
N LYS A 257 1.20 19.73 7.30
CA LYS A 257 -0.06 19.10 7.69
C LYS A 257 -1.26 19.81 7.06
N LYS A 258 -1.26 21.14 7.06
CA LYS A 258 -2.30 21.96 6.44
C LYS A 258 -2.35 21.81 4.91
N ALA A 259 -1.18 21.71 4.28
CA ALA A 259 -1.05 21.44 2.85
C ALA A 259 -1.37 19.97 2.49
N GLY A 260 -1.52 19.10 3.50
CA GLY A 260 -1.93 17.71 3.33
C GLY A 260 -0.78 16.76 2.94
N TYR A 261 0.48 17.19 3.09
CA TYR A 261 1.67 16.38 2.81
C TYR A 261 2.00 15.40 3.94
N ILE A 262 1.57 15.68 5.17
CA ILE A 262 1.72 14.82 6.35
C ILE A 262 0.43 14.79 7.19
N ASN A 263 0.29 13.77 8.05
CA ASN A 263 -0.89 13.58 8.91
C ASN A 263 -0.81 14.30 10.26
#